data_AF-A0A419GZ16-F1
#
_entry.id   AF-A0A419GZ16-F1
#
_cell.length_a   1.000
_cell.length_b   1.000
_cell.length_c   1.000
_cell.angle_alpha   90.00
_cell.angle_beta   90.00
_cell.angle_gamma   90.00
#
_symmetry.space_group_name_H-M   'P 1'
#
loop_
_entity.id
_entity.type
_entity.pdbx_description
1 polymer ?
#
loop_
_entity_poly.entity_id
_entity_poly.type
_entity_poly.pdbx_seq_one_letter_code
_entity_poly.pdbx_strand_id
1 'polypeptide(L)'
;MPHFGLMDEDALGPVEGPLMRAKLHYRCGKRRLREDKISLGIVTLYDAVIFAMQWYIAVPGHVSSLQVKEGDDMKDDKIVYRVLTGSRVLDGTFDYDAFDKLTEKAVYQDISSFDYTEMLKGVDSVLTQLGVLPFDESELPPEDPKTV
;
A
#
# COMPACT_ATOMS: atom_id res chain seq x y z
N MET A 1 6.87 -3.90 12.00
CA MET A 1 5.74 -3.04 11.57
C MET A 1 5.96 -1.63 12.09
N PRO A 2 5.85 -0.59 11.25
CA PRO A 2 6.13 0.80 11.60
C PRO A 2 5.11 1.46 12.54
N HIS A 3 4.04 0.75 12.91
CA HIS A 3 2.90 1.29 13.65
C HIS A 3 2.57 0.51 14.93
N PHE A 4 3.46 -0.37 15.41
CA PHE A 4 3.22 -1.16 16.62
C PHE A 4 2.94 -0.25 17.82
N GLY A 5 1.70 -0.29 18.33
CA GLY A 5 1.23 0.56 19.43
C GLY A 5 0.67 1.94 19.05
N LEU A 6 0.57 2.29 17.76
CA LEU A 6 0.04 3.58 17.28
C LEU A 6 -1.46 3.56 16.95
N MET A 7 -2.09 2.39 16.92
CA MET A 7 -3.53 2.25 16.69
C MET A 7 -4.08 1.00 17.40
N ASP A 8 -5.37 1.03 17.70
CA ASP A 8 -6.14 -0.12 18.18
C ASP A 8 -6.89 -0.73 16.98
N GLU A 9 -6.35 -1.83 16.45
CA GLU A 9 -6.87 -2.50 15.25
C GLU A 9 -8.26 -3.09 15.47
N ASP A 10 -8.49 -3.64 16.65
CA ASP A 10 -9.76 -4.25 17.02
C ASP A 10 -10.85 -3.17 17.14
N ALA A 11 -10.48 -1.95 17.53
CA ALA A 11 -11.39 -0.81 17.60
C ALA A 11 -11.69 -0.17 16.23
N LEU A 12 -10.73 -0.13 15.31
CA LEU A 12 -10.91 0.48 13.98
C LEU A 12 -11.69 -0.43 13.02
N GLY A 13 -11.62 -1.74 13.20
CA GLY A 13 -12.38 -2.69 12.39
C GLY A 13 -11.89 -2.81 10.94
N PRO A 14 -12.64 -3.53 10.09
CA PRO A 14 -12.15 -4.05 8.81
C PRO A 14 -12.03 -3.01 7.69
N VAL A 15 -12.56 -1.80 7.88
CA VAL A 15 -12.50 -0.73 6.87
C VAL A 15 -11.50 0.34 7.32
N GLU A 16 -11.68 0.88 8.52
CA GLU A 16 -10.89 2.04 8.96
C GLU A 16 -9.46 1.63 9.35
N GLY A 17 -9.26 0.39 9.81
CA GLY A 17 -7.94 -0.17 10.13
C GLY A 17 -7.01 -0.22 8.90
N PRO A 18 -7.40 -0.92 7.81
CA PRO A 18 -6.61 -0.94 6.58
C PRO A 18 -6.35 0.46 5.98
N LEU A 19 -7.33 1.37 6.00
CA LEU A 19 -7.12 2.74 5.53
C LEU A 19 -6.06 3.47 6.34
N MET A 20 -6.13 3.40 7.67
CA MET A 20 -5.14 4.02 8.55
C MET A 20 -3.74 3.43 8.32
N ARG A 21 -3.63 2.11 8.17
CA ARG A 21 -2.37 1.45 7.84
C ARG A 21 -1.81 1.91 6.51
N ALA A 22 -2.62 1.99 5.46
CA ALA A 22 -2.19 2.47 4.15
C ALA A 22 -1.56 3.87 4.24
N LYS A 23 -2.23 4.80 4.93
CA LYS A 23 -1.74 6.18 5.14
C LYS A 23 -0.43 6.21 5.95
N LEU A 24 -0.38 5.48 7.06
CA LEU A 24 0.81 5.40 7.91
C LEU A 24 2.02 4.81 7.16
N HIS A 25 1.81 3.69 6.46
CA HIS A 25 2.86 3.04 5.69
C HIS A 25 3.33 3.91 4.52
N TYR A 26 2.43 4.60 3.85
CA TYR A 26 2.79 5.54 2.79
C TYR A 26 3.72 6.66 3.31
N ARG A 27 3.33 7.34 4.39
CA ARG A 27 4.14 8.42 5.00
C ARG A 27 5.50 7.89 5.45
N CYS A 28 5.51 6.77 6.19
CA CYS A 28 6.74 6.14 6.67
C CYS A 28 7.65 5.68 5.52
N GLY A 29 7.08 5.09 4.47
CA GLY A 29 7.80 4.62 3.29
C GLY A 29 8.51 5.77 2.59
N LYS A 30 7.80 6.88 2.34
CA LYS A 30 8.39 8.10 1.76
C LYS A 30 9.48 8.70 2.63
N ARG A 31 9.32 8.72 3.95
CA ARG A 31 10.38 9.17 4.87
C ARG A 31 11.62 8.31 4.72
N ARG A 32 11.49 6.99 4.76
CA ARG A 32 12.61 6.05 4.62
C ARG A 32 13.36 6.23 3.30
N LEU A 33 12.65 6.44 2.19
CA LEU A 33 13.28 6.75 0.91
C LEU A 33 14.11 8.04 0.94
N ARG A 34 13.64 9.09 1.64
CA ARG A 34 14.38 10.35 1.83
C ARG A 34 15.59 10.23 2.77
N GLU A 35 15.59 9.23 3.64
CA GLU A 35 16.69 8.92 4.56
C GLU A 35 17.68 7.89 3.96
N ASP A 36 17.63 7.64 2.65
CA ASP A 36 18.42 6.64 1.92
C ASP A 36 18.24 5.19 2.42
N LYS A 37 17.17 4.91 3.19
CA LYS A 37 16.78 3.57 3.63
C LYS A 37 15.94 2.88 2.55
N ILE A 38 16.50 2.75 1.35
CA ILE A 38 15.76 2.41 0.13
C ILE A 38 14.99 1.09 0.23
N SER A 39 15.67 0.00 0.63
CA SER A 39 15.03 -1.32 0.78
C SER A 39 13.84 -1.27 1.73
N LEU A 40 14.01 -0.64 2.91
CA LEU A 40 12.93 -0.51 3.90
C LEU A 40 11.80 0.39 3.39
N GLY A 41 12.12 1.45 2.66
CA GLY A 41 11.13 2.32 2.02
C GLY A 41 10.25 1.57 1.04
N ILE A 42 10.85 0.76 0.16
CA ILE A 42 10.14 -0.07 -0.82
C ILE A 42 9.20 -1.07 -0.14
N VAL A 43 9.70 -1.84 0.82
CA VAL A 43 8.86 -2.81 1.56
C VAL A 43 7.71 -2.10 2.29
N THR A 44 7.97 -0.94 2.89
CA THR A 44 6.92 -0.19 3.58
C THR A 44 5.86 0.33 2.59
N LEU A 45 6.26 0.77 1.39
CA LEU A 45 5.32 1.22 0.37
C LEU A 45 4.51 0.06 -0.22
N TYR A 46 5.10 -1.13 -0.32
CA TYR A 46 4.38 -2.34 -0.72
C TYR A 46 3.24 -2.67 0.24
N ASP A 47 3.51 -2.65 1.55
CA ASP A 47 2.48 -2.77 2.58
C ASP A 47 1.39 -1.68 2.44
N ALA A 48 1.77 -0.44 2.10
CA ALA A 48 0.80 0.65 1.90
C ALA A 48 -0.19 0.33 0.77
N VAL A 49 0.30 -0.21 -0.36
CA VAL A 49 -0.53 -0.63 -1.49
C VAL A 49 -1.44 -1.79 -1.10
N ILE A 50 -0.93 -2.80 -0.40
CA ILE A 50 -1.74 -3.92 0.10
C ILE A 50 -2.87 -3.43 0.98
N PHE A 51 -2.58 -2.61 1.99
CA PHE A 51 -3.60 -2.12 2.90
C PHE A 51 -4.62 -1.20 2.21
N ALA A 52 -4.20 -0.46 1.18
CA ALA A 52 -5.13 0.32 0.36
C ALA A 52 -6.09 -0.57 -0.44
N MET A 53 -5.58 -1.65 -1.04
CA MET A 53 -6.42 -2.63 -1.74
C MET A 53 -7.39 -3.33 -0.79
N GLN A 54 -6.91 -3.76 0.38
CA GLN A 54 -7.73 -4.36 1.44
C GLN A 54 -8.84 -3.41 1.91
N TRP A 55 -8.50 -2.15 2.14
CA TRP A 55 -9.49 -1.13 2.46
C TRP A 55 -10.53 -1.01 1.34
N TYR A 56 -10.10 -0.87 0.09
CA TYR A 56 -11.01 -0.68 -1.04
C TYR A 56 -12.03 -1.81 -1.14
N ILE A 57 -11.61 -3.07 -0.98
CA ILE A 57 -12.51 -4.24 -1.02
C ILE A 57 -13.33 -4.43 0.26
N ALA A 58 -12.97 -3.78 1.38
CA ALA A 58 -13.73 -3.85 2.62
C ALA A 58 -14.87 -2.81 2.67
N VAL A 59 -14.77 -1.70 1.94
CA VAL A 59 -15.79 -0.65 1.90
C VAL A 59 -17.10 -1.18 1.29
N PRO A 60 -18.24 -1.11 2.01
CA PRO A 60 -19.53 -1.44 1.47
C PRO A 60 -19.86 -0.61 0.22
N GLY A 61 -20.26 -1.27 -0.86
CA GLY A 61 -20.59 -0.64 -2.14
C GLY A 61 -19.49 -0.76 -3.19
N HIS A 62 -18.20 -0.71 -2.80
CA HIS A 62 -17.10 -0.89 -3.75
C HIS A 62 -17.12 -2.28 -4.39
N VAL A 63 -17.31 -3.33 -3.57
CA VAL A 63 -17.30 -4.74 -4.00
C VAL A 63 -18.36 -5.05 -5.05
N SER A 64 -19.52 -4.40 -4.99
CA SER A 64 -20.63 -4.68 -5.91
C SER A 64 -20.33 -4.33 -7.38
N SER A 65 -19.33 -3.48 -7.60
CA SER A 65 -18.85 -3.10 -8.93
C SER A 65 -17.67 -3.94 -9.44
N LEU A 66 -17.11 -4.81 -8.60
CA LEU A 66 -15.93 -5.60 -8.95
C LEU A 66 -16.30 -6.80 -9.82
N GLN A 67 -15.53 -7.00 -10.88
CA GLN A 67 -15.62 -8.13 -11.78
C GLN A 67 -14.91 -9.37 -11.21
N VAL A 68 -15.33 -9.80 -10.01
CA VAL A 68 -14.80 -11.01 -9.35
C VAL A 68 -15.30 -12.24 -10.10
N LYS A 69 -14.39 -13.15 -10.45
CA LYS A 69 -14.71 -14.41 -11.12
C LYS A 69 -14.85 -15.55 -10.10
N GLU A 70 -15.55 -16.60 -10.51
CA GLU A 70 -15.58 -17.85 -9.73
C GLU A 70 -14.15 -18.39 -9.57
N GLY A 71 -13.76 -18.67 -8.33
CA GLY A 71 -12.42 -19.16 -7.98
C GLY A 71 -11.38 -18.06 -7.68
N ASP A 72 -11.74 -16.78 -7.77
CA ASP A 72 -10.84 -15.69 -7.35
C ASP A 72 -10.68 -15.69 -5.84
N ASP A 73 -9.43 -15.85 -5.36
CA ASP A 73 -9.10 -15.71 -3.94
C ASP A 73 -8.81 -14.24 -3.61
N MET A 74 -9.80 -13.57 -3.00
CA MET A 74 -9.68 -12.17 -2.58
C MET A 74 -8.74 -11.96 -1.37
N LYS A 75 -8.04 -13.01 -0.91
CA LYS A 75 -6.93 -12.91 0.04
C LYS A 75 -5.56 -12.87 -0.64
N ASP A 76 -5.48 -13.15 -1.95
CA ASP A 76 -4.25 -13.04 -2.73
C ASP A 76 -4.15 -11.63 -3.34
N ASP A 77 -3.17 -10.85 -2.90
CA ASP A 77 -2.99 -9.46 -3.32
C ASP A 77 -2.82 -9.30 -4.84
N LYS A 78 -2.22 -10.29 -5.53
CA LYS A 78 -2.10 -10.27 -7.00
C LYS A 78 -3.46 -10.44 -7.67
N ILE A 79 -4.29 -11.32 -7.12
CA ILE A 79 -5.66 -11.53 -7.59
C ILE A 79 -6.48 -10.26 -7.35
N VAL A 80 -6.36 -9.65 -6.18
CA VAL A 80 -7.04 -8.38 -5.86
C VAL A 80 -6.63 -7.28 -6.84
N TYR A 81 -5.32 -7.06 -7.06
CA TYR A 81 -4.84 -6.05 -8.01
C TYR A 81 -5.40 -6.28 -9.43
N ARG A 82 -5.36 -7.53 -9.90
CA ARG A 82 -5.89 -7.93 -11.21
C ARG A 82 -7.40 -7.67 -11.30
N VAL A 83 -8.16 -7.97 -10.26
CA VAL A 83 -9.62 -7.72 -10.20
C VAL A 83 -9.90 -6.22 -10.24
N LEU A 84 -9.18 -5.41 -9.45
CA LEU A 84 -9.33 -3.96 -9.43
C LEU A 84 -9.02 -3.33 -10.79
N THR A 85 -7.97 -3.81 -11.45
CA THR A 85 -7.60 -3.37 -12.81
C THR A 85 -8.65 -3.80 -13.84
N GLY A 86 -9.09 -5.06 -13.81
CA GLY A 86 -10.14 -5.56 -14.70
C GLY A 86 -11.49 -4.83 -14.53
N SER A 87 -11.77 -4.39 -13.30
CA SER A 87 -12.96 -3.61 -12.94
C SER A 87 -12.80 -2.12 -13.24
N ARG A 88 -11.65 -1.68 -13.79
CA ARG A 88 -11.30 -0.28 -14.08
C ARG A 88 -11.32 0.64 -12.86
N VAL A 89 -11.14 0.07 -11.67
CA VAL A 89 -10.81 0.84 -10.46
C VAL A 89 -9.38 1.34 -10.56
N LEU A 90 -8.49 0.46 -11.05
CA LEU A 90 -7.13 0.80 -11.42
C LEU A 90 -7.00 0.85 -12.95
N ASP A 91 -6.22 1.79 -13.46
CA ASP A 91 -6.01 2.01 -14.89
C ASP A 91 -5.06 0.98 -15.55
N GLY A 92 -4.39 0.16 -14.75
CA GLY A 92 -3.46 -0.88 -15.21
C GLY A 92 -2.12 -0.35 -15.73
N THR A 93 -1.80 0.92 -15.52
CA THR A 93 -0.51 1.51 -15.94
C THR A 93 0.64 1.15 -15.01
N PHE A 94 0.33 0.79 -13.75
CA PHE A 94 1.31 0.35 -12.78
C PHE A 94 1.65 -1.13 -12.94
N ASP A 95 2.95 -1.44 -13.07
CA ASP A 95 3.45 -2.81 -13.17
C ASP A 95 3.59 -3.44 -11.78
N TYR A 96 2.49 -3.98 -11.27
CA TYR A 96 2.43 -4.61 -9.97
C TYR A 96 3.35 -5.83 -9.85
N ASP A 97 3.50 -6.62 -10.91
CA ASP A 97 4.37 -7.80 -10.90
C ASP A 97 5.85 -7.42 -10.81
N ALA A 98 6.27 -6.33 -11.47
CA ALA A 98 7.61 -5.79 -11.30
C ALA A 98 7.81 -5.23 -9.88
N PHE A 99 6.80 -4.57 -9.32
CA PHE A 99 6.86 -4.03 -7.96
C PHE A 99 6.92 -5.12 -6.88
N ASP A 100 6.16 -6.20 -7.02
CA ASP A 100 6.19 -7.39 -6.16
C ASP A 100 7.59 -8.02 -6.14
N LYS A 101 8.18 -8.27 -7.33
CA LYS A 101 9.55 -8.80 -7.46
C LYS A 101 10.61 -7.85 -6.90
N LEU A 102 10.44 -6.54 -7.11
CA LEU A 102 11.33 -5.53 -6.53
C LEU A 102 11.26 -5.56 -5.01
N THR A 103 10.07 -5.73 -4.44
CA THR A 103 9.87 -5.83 -2.98
C THR A 103 10.50 -7.10 -2.43
N GLU A 104 10.30 -8.25 -3.07
CA GLU A 104 10.98 -9.49 -2.69
C GLU A 104 12.51 -9.31 -2.69
N LYS A 105 13.05 -8.66 -3.73
CA LYS A 105 14.47 -8.33 -3.79
C LYS A 105 14.90 -7.41 -2.65
N ALA A 106 14.10 -6.39 -2.33
CA ALA A 106 14.36 -5.44 -1.25
C ALA A 106 14.43 -6.12 0.14
N VAL A 107 13.69 -7.21 0.33
CA VAL A 107 13.71 -7.99 1.58
C VAL A 107 15.02 -8.78 1.74
N TYR A 108 15.53 -9.37 0.67
CA TYR A 108 16.67 -10.31 0.75
C TYR A 108 18.01 -9.71 0.31
N GLN A 109 18.01 -8.58 -0.39
CA GLN A 109 19.20 -7.99 -0.99
C GLN A 109 19.30 -6.50 -0.67
N ASP A 110 20.53 -6.01 -0.59
CA ASP A 110 20.77 -4.57 -0.57
C ASP A 110 20.52 -3.98 -1.96
N ILE A 111 19.58 -3.04 -2.02
CA ILE A 111 19.24 -2.28 -3.23
C ILE A 111 19.32 -0.77 -2.97
N SER A 112 20.24 -0.35 -2.08
CA SER A 112 20.49 1.04 -1.73
C SER A 112 20.75 1.98 -2.91
N SER A 113 21.20 1.46 -4.06
CA SER A 113 21.44 2.25 -5.27
C SER A 113 20.26 2.30 -6.25
N PHE A 114 19.09 1.77 -5.89
CA PHE A 114 17.92 1.75 -6.77
C PHE A 114 17.30 3.15 -6.92
N ASP A 115 17.10 3.60 -8.14
CA ASP A 115 16.31 4.81 -8.42
C ASP A 115 14.82 4.51 -8.28
N TYR A 116 14.25 4.98 -7.17
CA TYR A 116 12.86 4.73 -6.80
C TYR A 116 11.86 5.72 -7.41
N THR A 117 12.29 6.68 -8.22
CA THR A 117 11.46 7.82 -8.67
C THR A 117 10.20 7.36 -9.42
N GLU A 118 10.36 6.50 -10.43
CA GLU A 118 9.22 6.04 -11.24
C GLU A 118 8.33 5.06 -10.46
N MET A 119 8.93 4.19 -9.62
CA MET A 119 8.18 3.31 -8.73
C MET A 119 7.30 4.12 -7.77
N LEU A 120 7.84 5.17 -7.15
CA LEU A 120 7.10 6.00 -6.21
C LEU A 120 5.94 6.74 -6.89
N LYS A 121 6.13 7.27 -8.12
CA LYS A 121 5.03 7.85 -8.91
C LYS A 121 3.92 6.82 -9.19
N GLY A 122 4.31 5.58 -9.49
CA GLY A 122 3.38 4.48 -9.68
C GLY A 122 2.56 4.18 -8.42
N VAL A 123 3.23 4.08 -7.26
CA VAL A 123 2.57 3.90 -5.96
C VAL A 123 1.64 5.07 -5.65
N ASP A 124 2.07 6.32 -5.85
CA ASP A 124 1.23 7.52 -5.68
C ASP A 124 -0.03 7.45 -6.55
N SER A 125 0.11 7.02 -7.82
CA SER A 125 -1.01 6.85 -8.74
C SER A 125 -2.01 5.81 -8.22
N VAL A 126 -1.54 4.62 -7.82
CA VAL A 126 -2.40 3.55 -7.30
C VAL A 126 -3.14 4.01 -6.03
N LEU A 127 -2.44 4.61 -5.08
CA LEU A 127 -3.07 5.09 -3.84
C LEU A 127 -4.07 6.24 -4.08
N THR A 128 -3.85 7.06 -5.09
CA THR A 128 -4.81 8.10 -5.51
C THR A 128 -6.05 7.46 -6.14
N GLN A 129 -5.88 6.50 -7.05
CA GLN A 129 -6.99 5.81 -7.71
C GLN A 129 -7.86 5.02 -6.74
N LEU A 130 -7.25 4.44 -5.69
CA LEU A 130 -8.00 3.78 -4.62
C LEU A 130 -8.72 4.76 -3.70
N GLY A 131 -8.33 6.04 -3.68
CA GLY A 131 -8.92 7.07 -2.83
C GLY A 131 -8.24 7.24 -1.47
N VAL A 132 -7.02 6.69 -1.30
CA VAL A 132 -6.21 6.89 -0.09
C VAL A 132 -5.53 8.26 -0.11
N LEU A 133 -5.06 8.70 -1.28
CA LEU A 133 -4.46 10.01 -1.49
C LEU A 133 -5.44 10.99 -2.17
N PRO A 134 -5.36 12.30 -1.85
CA PRO A 134 -4.53 12.90 -0.78
C PRO A 134 -5.13 12.67 0.62
N PHE A 135 -4.32 12.83 1.67
CA PHE A 135 -4.79 12.89 3.06
C PHE A 135 -4.00 13.94 3.86
N ASP A 136 -4.56 14.38 4.99
CA ASP A 136 -3.87 15.30 5.90
C ASP A 136 -2.92 14.51 6.82
N GLU A 137 -1.61 14.73 6.67
CA GLU A 137 -0.60 14.06 7.49
C GLU A 137 -0.67 14.43 8.97
N SER A 138 -1.30 15.55 9.33
CA SER A 138 -1.47 16.00 10.72
C SER A 138 -2.55 15.20 11.47
N GLU A 139 -3.44 14.53 10.75
CA GLU A 139 -4.47 13.63 11.32
C GLU A 139 -3.89 12.26 11.71
N LEU A 140 -2.67 11.95 11.23
CA LEU A 140 -2.01 10.69 11.54
C LEU A 140 -1.27 10.76 12.88
N PRO A 141 -1.22 9.66 13.65
CA PRO A 141 -0.34 9.55 14.82
C PRO A 141 1.08 10.03 14.51
N PRO A 142 1.76 10.71 15.45
CA PRO A 142 3.13 11.16 15.25
C PRO A 142 4.06 9.96 15.04
N GLU A 143 5.05 10.11 14.18
CA GLU A 143 6.05 9.07 13.99
C GLU A 143 7.05 9.07 15.14
N ASP A 144 7.35 7.91 15.72
CA ASP A 144 8.52 7.80 16.60
C ASP A 144 9.79 7.77 15.71
N PRO A 145 10.72 8.73 15.85
CA PRO A 145 11.97 8.76 15.09
C PRO A 145 12.89 7.55 15.37
N LYS A 146 12.64 6.77 16.42
CA LYS A 146 13.35 5.52 16.73
C LYS A 146 12.82 4.32 15.95
N THR A 147 11.70 4.46 15.25
CA THR A 147 11.13 3.36 14.45
C THR A 147 12.00 3.11 13.23
N VAL A 148 12.72 1.99 13.24
CA VAL A 148 13.65 1.54 12.19
C VAL A 148 12.91 1.31 10.87
#